data_AF-A0AAQ4DYV9-F1
#
_entry.id   AF-A0AAQ4DYV9-F1
#
_cell.length_a   1.000
_cell.length_b   1.000
_cell.length_c   1.000
_cell.angle_alpha   90.00
_cell.angle_beta   90.00
_cell.angle_gamma   90.00
#
_symmetry.space_group_name_H-M   'P 1'
#
loop_
_entity.id
_entity.type
_entity.pdbx_description
1 polymer ?
#
loop_
_entity_poly.entity_id
_entity_poly.type
_entity_poly.pdbx_seq_one_letter_code
_entity_poly.pdbx_strand_id
1 'polypeptide(L)'
;MADFLRMFREEFLPYDYQLRMQRELELRKQAPDESLVEYVRAMQELYDYADPGASNAERVERVVRQSHPTFALHLQGNRCGDLNELAVEARRVQAKISAAHAYRPPPPPLESLEPSCAWNGSTRPRSESARAPAQGVLFEVSNRALDPYSYVLRATEVTRPVVWSASRQPPDRFPRSVK
;
A
#
# COMPACT_ATOMS: atom_id res chain seq x y z
N MET A 1 -28.16 5.47 22.21
CA MET A 1 -26.81 4.94 21.90
C MET A 1 -25.91 6.01 21.30
N ALA A 2 -26.38 6.80 20.33
CA ALA A 2 -25.61 7.91 19.74
C ALA A 2 -25.15 8.96 20.78
N ASP A 3 -26.01 9.30 21.74
CA ASP A 3 -25.68 10.30 22.78
C ASP A 3 -24.55 9.85 23.72
N PHE A 4 -24.53 8.55 24.06
CA PHE A 4 -23.45 7.97 24.87
C PHE A 4 -22.11 8.05 24.14
N LEU A 5 -22.07 7.66 22.86
CA LEU A 5 -20.83 7.73 22.07
C LEU A 5 -20.35 9.16 21.88
N ARG A 6 -21.25 10.12 21.72
CA ARG A 6 -20.91 11.54 21.65
C ARG A 6 -20.27 12.02 22.96
N MET A 7 -20.93 11.80 24.10
CA MET A 7 -20.41 12.20 25.41
C MET A 7 -19.10 11.48 25.76
N PHE A 8 -18.98 10.20 25.41
CA PHE A 8 -17.76 9.43 25.62
C PHE A 8 -16.59 9.98 24.78
N ARG A 9 -16.85 10.36 23.53
CA ARG A 9 -15.84 11.01 22.69
C ARG A 9 -15.44 12.38 23.24
N GLU A 10 -16.40 13.16 23.72
CA GLU A 10 -16.15 14.48 24.33
C GLU A 10 -15.28 14.38 25.60
N GLU A 11 -15.48 13.34 26.43
CA GLU A 11 -14.73 13.15 27.68
C GLU A 11 -13.31 12.61 27.46
N PHE A 12 -13.15 11.66 26.52
CA PHE A 12 -11.92 10.89 26.40
C PHE A 12 -11.03 11.27 25.21
N LEU A 13 -11.54 12.03 24.22
CA LEU A 13 -10.71 12.48 23.09
C LEU A 13 -10.09 13.84 23.36
N PRO A 14 -8.87 14.08 22.84
CA PRO A 14 -8.30 15.42 22.82
C PRO A 14 -9.23 16.43 22.15
N TYR A 15 -9.27 17.66 22.66
CA TYR A 15 -10.08 18.75 22.12
C TYR A 15 -9.83 18.99 20.61
N ASP A 16 -8.60 18.80 20.15
CA ASP A 16 -8.19 18.98 18.75
C ASP A 16 -8.22 17.69 17.92
N TYR A 17 -8.79 16.60 18.44
CA TYR A 17 -8.80 15.29 17.78
C TYR A 17 -9.35 15.36 16.35
N GLN A 18 -10.51 15.98 16.13
CA GLN A 18 -11.12 16.04 14.80
C GLN A 18 -10.23 16.81 13.80
N LEU A 19 -9.62 17.91 14.25
CA LEU A 19 -8.70 18.69 13.43
C LEU A 19 -7.45 17.87 13.06
N ARG A 20 -6.92 17.07 14.01
CA ARG A 20 -5.80 16.17 13.75
C ARG A 20 -6.18 15.08 12.74
N MET A 21 -7.37 14.49 12.85
CA MET A 21 -7.86 13.48 11.90
C MET A 21 -8.02 14.04 10.49
N GLN A 22 -8.58 15.25 10.35
CA GLN A 22 -8.69 15.92 9.05
C GLN A 22 -7.31 16.20 8.45
N ARG A 23 -6.37 16.69 9.25
CA ARG A 23 -4.99 16.93 8.81
C ARG A 23 -4.28 15.64 8.41
N GLU A 24 -4.52 14.55 9.14
CA GLU A 24 -4.01 13.23 8.79
C GLU A 24 -4.54 12.79 7.42
N LEU A 25 -5.85 12.92 7.18
CA LEU A 25 -6.49 12.63 5.90
C LEU A 25 -5.91 13.46 4.73
N GLU A 26 -5.64 14.74 4.96
CA GLU A 26 -5.07 15.63 3.96
C GLU A 26 -3.62 15.27 3.59
N LEU A 27 -2.81 14.93 4.61
CA LEU A 27 -1.39 14.63 4.44
C LEU A 27 -1.13 13.18 4.04
N ARG A 28 -2.11 12.28 4.20
CA ARG A 28 -1.95 10.87 3.90
C ARG A 28 -1.59 10.67 2.44
N LYS A 29 -0.50 9.93 2.21
CA LYS A 29 -0.06 9.44 0.90
C LYS A 29 0.30 7.97 1.04
N GLN A 30 0.08 7.20 -0.01
CA GLN A 30 0.46 5.78 -0.02
C GLN A 30 1.98 5.61 0.11
N ALA A 31 2.42 4.72 1.00
CA ALA A 31 3.84 4.38 1.14
C ALA A 31 4.31 3.40 0.04
N PRO A 32 5.61 3.40 -0.34
CA PRO A 32 6.12 2.48 -1.38
C PRO A 32 6.05 0.98 -1.04
N ASP A 33 5.99 0.64 0.25
CA ASP A 33 5.86 -0.74 0.76
C ASP A 33 4.41 -1.13 1.09
N GLU A 34 3.49 -0.17 1.02
CA GLU A 34 2.08 -0.34 1.33
C GLU A 34 1.32 -0.80 0.08
N SER A 35 0.61 -1.93 0.22
CA SER A 35 -0.20 -2.45 -0.87
C SER A 35 -1.36 -1.51 -1.19
N LEU A 36 -1.78 -1.48 -2.46
CA LEU A 36 -2.87 -0.59 -2.87
C LEU A 36 -4.19 -0.92 -2.15
N VAL A 37 -4.46 -2.21 -1.90
CA VAL A 37 -5.63 -2.65 -1.14
C VAL A 37 -5.55 -2.22 0.33
N GLU A 38 -4.39 -2.36 0.97
CA GLU A 38 -4.17 -1.89 2.35
C GLU A 38 -4.39 -0.39 2.46
N TYR A 39 -3.82 0.36 1.52
CA TYR A 39 -3.98 1.81 1.44
C TYR A 39 -5.44 2.24 1.28
N VAL A 40 -6.18 1.64 0.34
CA VAL A 40 -7.60 1.99 0.12
C VAL A 40 -8.43 1.70 1.38
N ARG A 41 -8.18 0.58 2.07
CA ARG A 41 -8.86 0.24 3.33
C ARG A 41 -8.53 1.22 4.45
N ALA A 42 -7.26 1.57 4.61
CA ALA A 42 -6.86 2.58 5.58
C ALA A 42 -7.52 3.94 5.31
N MET A 43 -7.65 4.33 4.03
CA MET A 43 -8.35 5.55 3.65
C MET A 43 -9.86 5.48 3.93
N GLN A 44 -10.51 4.32 3.75
CA GLN A 44 -11.92 4.13 4.14
C GLN A 44 -12.12 4.43 5.62
N GLU A 45 -11.33 3.79 6.48
CA GLU A 45 -11.38 4.00 7.93
C GLU A 45 -11.11 5.47 8.29
N LEU A 46 -10.08 6.07 7.67
CA LEU A 46 -9.72 7.46 7.94
C LEU A 46 -10.85 8.43 7.56
N TYR A 47 -11.56 8.19 6.46
CA TYR A 47 -12.72 8.97 6.07
C TYR A 47 -13.88 8.84 7.07
N ASP A 48 -14.14 7.64 7.58
CA ASP A 48 -15.24 7.41 8.53
C ASP A 48 -15.03 8.18 9.84
N TYR A 49 -13.78 8.45 10.22
CA TYR A 49 -13.44 9.27 11.37
C TYR A 49 -13.31 10.77 11.06
N ALA A 50 -12.59 11.13 9.99
CA ALA A 50 -12.21 12.51 9.71
C ALA A 50 -13.29 13.32 8.96
N ASP A 51 -13.99 12.68 8.03
CA ASP A 51 -14.94 13.34 7.12
C ASP A 51 -16.01 12.35 6.61
N PRO A 52 -16.94 11.90 7.47
CA PRO A 52 -17.99 10.96 7.08
C PRO A 52 -18.99 11.57 6.08
N GLY A 53 -19.02 12.90 5.94
CA GLY A 53 -19.93 13.60 5.02
C GLY A 53 -19.43 13.70 3.58
N ALA A 54 -18.14 13.42 3.32
CA ALA A 54 -17.58 13.47 1.96
C ALA A 54 -18.31 12.53 1.00
N SER A 55 -18.62 13.02 -0.20
CA SER A 55 -19.24 12.21 -1.24
C SER A 55 -18.31 11.10 -1.72
N ASN A 56 -18.86 9.99 -2.18
CA ASN A 56 -18.04 8.87 -2.67
C ASN A 56 -17.11 9.28 -3.83
N ALA A 57 -17.57 10.18 -4.71
CA ALA A 57 -16.77 10.69 -5.82
C ALA A 57 -15.54 11.46 -5.31
N GLU A 58 -15.72 12.36 -4.34
CA GLU A 58 -14.61 13.12 -3.73
C GLU A 58 -13.64 12.20 -2.99
N ARG A 59 -14.15 11.18 -2.30
CA ARG A 59 -13.33 10.16 -1.63
C ARG A 59 -12.45 9.42 -2.62
N VAL A 60 -13.05 8.90 -3.70
CA VAL A 60 -12.32 8.18 -4.76
C VAL A 60 -11.28 9.07 -5.42
N GLU A 61 -11.65 10.30 -5.81
CA GLU A 61 -10.74 11.24 -6.46
C GLU A 61 -9.52 11.56 -5.56
N ARG A 62 -9.76 11.82 -4.27
CA ARG A 62 -8.67 12.10 -3.33
C ARG A 62 -7.77 10.88 -3.14
N VAL A 63 -8.33 9.69 -2.96
CA VAL A 63 -7.55 8.45 -2.80
C VAL A 63 -6.67 8.20 -4.03
N VAL A 64 -7.20 8.36 -5.24
CA VAL A 64 -6.42 8.22 -6.48
C VAL A 64 -5.29 9.25 -6.55
N ARG A 65 -5.56 10.52 -6.18
CA ARG A 65 -4.56 11.60 -6.18
C ARG A 65 -3.43 11.38 -5.17
N GLN A 66 -3.74 10.80 -4.01
CA GLN A 66 -2.78 10.52 -2.94
C GLN A 66 -2.12 9.13 -3.06
N SER A 67 -2.54 8.32 -4.05
CA SER A 67 -1.95 7.01 -4.34
C SER A 67 -0.52 7.14 -4.84
N HIS A 68 0.26 6.07 -4.69
CA HIS A 68 1.61 6.02 -5.24
C HIS A 68 1.55 6.17 -6.78
N PRO A 69 2.44 6.97 -7.41
CA PRO A 69 2.32 7.30 -8.84
C PRO A 69 2.18 6.08 -9.77
N THR A 70 2.90 5.00 -9.46
CA THR A 70 2.83 3.73 -10.21
C THR A 70 1.41 3.16 -10.24
N PHE A 71 0.70 3.18 -9.11
CA PHE A 71 -0.70 2.73 -9.06
C PHE A 71 -1.65 3.78 -9.62
N ALA A 72 -1.41 5.07 -9.34
CA ALA A 72 -2.25 6.17 -9.82
C ALA A 72 -2.40 6.16 -11.35
N LEU A 73 -1.33 5.86 -12.10
CA LEU A 73 -1.36 5.71 -13.55
C LEU A 73 -2.34 4.63 -14.03
N HIS A 74 -2.52 3.55 -13.26
CA HIS A 74 -3.45 2.47 -13.60
C HIS A 74 -4.87 2.70 -13.11
N LEU A 75 -5.05 3.59 -12.13
CA LEU A 75 -6.35 3.99 -11.60
C LEU A 75 -6.96 5.16 -12.41
N GLN A 76 -6.13 5.95 -13.09
CA GLN A 76 -6.58 7.03 -13.96
C GLN A 76 -7.51 6.49 -15.06
N GLY A 77 -8.72 7.06 -15.14
CA GLY A 77 -9.73 6.69 -16.13
C GLY A 77 -10.70 5.59 -15.67
N ASN A 78 -10.46 4.92 -14.54
CA ASN A 78 -11.42 3.98 -13.98
C ASN A 78 -12.56 4.75 -13.28
N ARG A 79 -13.81 4.39 -13.60
CA ARG A 79 -15.00 4.96 -12.97
C ARG A 79 -15.44 4.08 -11.81
N CYS A 80 -14.74 4.18 -10.67
CA CYS A 80 -15.22 3.59 -9.42
C CYS A 80 -16.26 4.52 -8.79
N GLY A 81 -17.42 3.98 -8.42
CA GLY A 81 -18.50 4.72 -7.77
C GLY A 81 -18.24 4.99 -6.28
N ASP A 82 -17.46 4.13 -5.62
CA ASP A 82 -17.08 4.25 -4.22
C ASP A 82 -15.73 3.58 -3.90
N LEU A 83 -15.31 3.66 -2.63
CA LEU A 83 -14.05 3.08 -2.17
C LEU A 83 -14.05 1.54 -2.10
N ASN A 84 -15.22 0.89 -2.01
CA ASN A 84 -15.30 -0.57 -2.03
C ASN A 84 -15.05 -1.11 -3.44
N GLU A 85 -15.66 -0.49 -4.44
CA GLU A 85 -15.38 -0.76 -5.84
C GLU A 85 -13.90 -0.50 -6.17
N LEU A 86 -13.35 0.62 -5.66
CA LEU A 86 -11.93 0.94 -5.80
C LEU A 86 -11.03 -0.14 -5.19
N ALA A 87 -11.40 -0.73 -4.06
CA ALA A 87 -10.63 -1.81 -3.44
C ALA A 87 -10.66 -3.12 -4.27
N VAL A 88 -11.75 -3.38 -5.01
CA VAL A 88 -11.81 -4.50 -5.96
C VAL A 88 -10.94 -4.22 -7.17
N GLU A 89 -11.01 -3.00 -7.74
CA GLU A 89 -10.16 -2.59 -8.86
C GLU A 89 -8.67 -2.57 -8.47
N ALA A 90 -8.35 -2.19 -7.23
CA ALA A 90 -6.98 -2.21 -6.70
C ALA A 90 -6.34 -3.59 -6.84
N ARG A 91 -7.09 -4.67 -6.53
CA ARG A 91 -6.61 -6.05 -6.71
C ARG A 91 -6.30 -6.36 -8.17
N ARG A 92 -7.15 -5.91 -9.10
CA ARG A 92 -6.95 -6.11 -10.55
C ARG A 92 -5.72 -5.37 -11.05
N VAL A 93 -5.52 -4.13 -10.60
CA VAL A 93 -4.34 -3.33 -10.91
C VAL A 93 -3.07 -4.02 -10.39
N GLN A 94 -3.06 -4.45 -9.14
CA GLN A 94 -1.91 -5.17 -8.56
C GLN A 94 -1.61 -6.47 -9.33
N ALA A 95 -2.63 -7.26 -9.67
CA ALA A 95 -2.46 -8.47 -10.48
C ALA A 95 -1.88 -8.15 -11.86
N LYS A 96 -2.34 -7.07 -12.51
CA LYS A 96 -1.82 -6.61 -13.81
C LYS A 96 -0.34 -6.21 -13.74
N ILE A 97 0.05 -5.45 -12.73
CA ILE A 97 1.45 -5.04 -12.53
C ILE A 97 2.31 -6.26 -12.21
N SER A 98 1.85 -7.14 -11.32
CA SER A 98 2.56 -8.38 -10.99
C SER A 98 2.76 -9.27 -12.23
N ALA A 99 1.74 -9.40 -13.09
CA ALA A 99 1.86 -10.16 -14.34
C ALA A 99 2.88 -9.53 -15.30
N ALA A 100 2.93 -8.19 -15.37
CA ALA A 100 3.93 -7.48 -16.16
C ALA A 100 5.37 -7.72 -15.64
N HIS A 101 5.57 -7.74 -14.32
CA HIS A 101 6.86 -8.08 -13.71
C HIS A 101 7.27 -9.54 -13.93
N ALA A 102 6.29 -10.45 -13.93
CA ALA A 102 6.52 -11.87 -14.16
C ALA A 102 6.72 -12.23 -15.64
N TYR A 103 6.44 -11.30 -16.57
CA TYR A 103 6.53 -11.55 -18.00
C TYR A 103 7.93 -12.04 -18.38
N ARG A 104 7.96 -13.10 -19.18
CA ARG A 104 9.15 -13.59 -19.87
C ARG A 104 8.81 -13.67 -21.36
N PRO A 105 9.76 -13.31 -22.24
CA PRO A 105 9.54 -13.49 -23.67
C PRO A 105 9.24 -14.98 -23.97
N PRO A 106 8.48 -15.26 -25.04
CA PRO A 106 8.23 -16.63 -25.45
C PRO A 106 9.55 -17.34 -25.80
N PRO A 107 9.63 -18.68 -25.63
CA PRO A 107 10.83 -19.44 -25.96
C PRO A 107 11.15 -19.36 -27.45
N PRO A 108 12.43 -19.48 -27.84
CA PRO A 108 12.83 -19.48 -29.24
C PRO A 108 12.29 -20.72 -29.99
N PRO A 109 12.25 -20.70 -31.34
CA PRO A 109 11.73 -21.81 -32.13
C PRO A 109 12.39 -23.16 -31.86
N LEU A 110 13.71 -23.17 -31.57
CA LEU A 110 14.47 -24.39 -31.27
C LEU A 110 14.06 -25.06 -29.95
N GLU A 111 13.49 -24.28 -29.02
CA GLU A 111 13.01 -24.73 -27.71
C GLU A 111 11.48 -24.85 -27.66
N SER A 112 10.81 -24.56 -28.78
CA SER A 112 9.36 -24.64 -28.90
C SER A 112 8.95 -26.01 -29.42
N LEU A 113 7.85 -26.56 -28.88
CA LEU A 113 7.27 -27.83 -29.33
C LEU A 113 6.82 -27.78 -30.79
N GLU A 114 6.34 -26.60 -31.24
CA GLU A 114 5.95 -26.33 -32.62
C GLU A 114 6.78 -25.15 -33.16
N PRO A 115 7.98 -25.40 -33.72
CA PRO A 115 8.90 -24.35 -34.16
C PRO A 115 8.33 -23.41 -35.23
N SER A 116 7.37 -23.90 -36.04
CA SER A 116 6.69 -23.12 -37.08
C SER A 116 5.76 -22.04 -36.52
N CYS A 117 5.24 -22.23 -35.31
CA CYS A 117 4.37 -21.29 -34.60
C CYS A 117 5.14 -20.35 -33.65
N ALA A 118 6.44 -20.57 -33.48
CA ALA A 118 7.25 -19.83 -32.52
C ALA A 118 7.64 -18.44 -33.02
N TRP A 119 7.76 -17.49 -32.08
CA TRP A 119 8.25 -16.15 -32.39
C TRP A 119 9.74 -16.21 -32.78
N ASN A 120 10.06 -15.84 -34.01
CA ASN A 120 11.43 -15.97 -34.56
C ASN A 120 12.37 -14.80 -34.21
N GLY A 121 11.90 -13.79 -33.46
CA GLY A 121 12.73 -12.69 -32.96
C GLY A 121 13.41 -11.83 -34.03
N SER A 122 13.11 -12.00 -35.32
CA SER A 122 13.84 -11.35 -36.41
C SER A 122 13.40 -9.90 -36.58
N THR A 123 13.93 -9.02 -35.73
CA THR A 123 14.11 -7.62 -36.09
C THR A 123 15.30 -7.55 -37.04
N ARG A 124 15.03 -7.36 -38.34
CA ARG A 124 16.01 -6.73 -39.24
C ARG A 124 16.65 -5.55 -38.48
N PRO A 125 17.99 -5.37 -38.50
CA PRO A 125 18.60 -4.21 -37.88
C PRO A 125 18.16 -2.97 -38.66
N ARG A 126 17.05 -2.35 -38.25
CA ARG A 126 16.71 -1.01 -38.68
C ARG A 126 17.68 -0.11 -37.95
N SER A 127 18.67 0.36 -38.71
CA SER A 127 19.63 1.41 -38.36
C SER A 127 19.07 2.37 -37.31
N GLU A 128 19.77 2.43 -36.18
CA GLU A 128 19.78 3.48 -35.15
C GLU A 128 18.81 4.64 -35.38
N SER A 129 17.65 4.56 -34.74
CA SER A 129 16.97 5.69 -34.10
C SER A 129 15.78 5.17 -33.27
N ALA A 130 15.98 4.09 -32.52
CA ALA A 130 15.09 3.78 -31.41
C ALA A 130 15.61 4.58 -30.23
N ARG A 131 15.11 5.81 -30.06
CA ARG A 131 15.09 6.44 -28.74
C ARG A 131 14.60 5.35 -27.77
N ALA A 132 15.45 4.97 -26.82
CA ALA A 132 14.97 4.23 -25.65
C ALA A 132 13.69 4.94 -25.20
N PRO A 133 12.58 4.23 -24.91
CA PRO A 133 11.47 4.91 -24.26
C PRO A 133 12.10 5.58 -23.06
N ALA A 134 11.99 6.92 -23.00
CA ALA A 134 12.45 7.69 -21.87
C ALA A 134 11.97 6.87 -20.66
N GLN A 135 12.90 6.42 -19.83
CA GLN A 135 12.60 5.74 -18.59
C GLN A 135 11.83 6.78 -17.78
N GLY A 136 10.52 6.87 -18.05
CA GLY A 136 9.59 7.71 -17.36
C GLY A 136 9.77 7.30 -15.92
N VAL A 137 10.10 8.28 -15.08
CA VAL A 137 10.49 8.11 -13.68
C VAL A 137 9.57 7.06 -13.05
N LEU A 138 10.02 5.81 -13.04
CA LEU A 138 9.25 4.68 -12.56
C LEU A 138 9.52 4.70 -11.08
N PHE A 139 8.58 5.27 -10.34
CA PHE A 139 8.63 5.21 -8.88
C PHE A 139 8.60 3.72 -8.50
N GLU A 140 9.68 3.25 -7.90
CA GLU A 140 9.85 1.84 -7.61
C GLU A 140 8.87 1.40 -6.52
N VAL A 141 8.10 0.36 -6.81
CA VAL A 141 7.13 -0.24 -5.88
C VAL A 141 7.72 -1.55 -5.38
N SER A 142 7.67 -1.76 -4.07
CA SER A 142 8.15 -3.02 -3.48
C SER A 142 7.32 -4.22 -3.95
N ASN A 143 7.95 -5.40 -4.09
CA ASN A 143 7.23 -6.65 -4.33
C ASN A 143 6.12 -6.90 -3.31
N ARG A 144 6.29 -6.45 -2.06
CA ARG A 144 5.27 -6.49 -1.02
C ARG A 144 4.03 -5.66 -1.38
N ALA A 145 4.24 -4.44 -1.88
CA ALA A 145 3.16 -3.55 -2.26
C ALA A 145 2.39 -4.06 -3.50
N LEU A 146 2.98 -4.98 -4.28
CA LEU A 146 2.30 -5.67 -5.37
C LEU A 146 1.45 -6.86 -4.90
N ASP A 147 1.68 -7.39 -3.70
CA ASP A 147 0.87 -8.46 -3.13
C ASP A 147 -0.42 -7.88 -2.49
N PRO A 148 -1.61 -8.19 -3.05
CA PRO A 148 -2.88 -7.71 -2.53
C PRO A 148 -3.24 -8.27 -1.14
N TYR A 149 -2.57 -9.32 -0.66
CA TYR A 149 -2.82 -9.96 0.64
C TYR A 149 -1.73 -9.70 1.69
N SER A 150 -0.74 -8.86 1.37
CA SER A 150 0.40 -8.57 2.25
C SER A 150 0.01 -8.00 3.62
N TYR A 151 -1.17 -7.39 3.75
CA TYR A 151 -1.69 -6.89 5.02
C TYR A 151 -1.98 -8.00 6.05
N VAL A 152 -2.25 -9.23 5.62
CA VAL A 152 -2.51 -10.37 6.53
C VAL A 152 -1.25 -10.73 7.33
N LEU A 153 -0.07 -10.50 6.75
CA LEU A 153 1.21 -10.83 7.40
C LEU A 153 1.51 -9.90 8.58
N ARG A 154 1.09 -8.62 8.54
CA ARG A 154 1.25 -7.69 9.69
C ARG A 154 0.43 -8.12 10.90
N ALA A 155 -0.79 -8.62 10.69
CA ALA A 155 -1.64 -9.08 11.78
C ALA A 155 -0.99 -10.22 12.60
N THR A 156 -0.18 -11.07 11.93
CA THR A 156 0.53 -12.18 12.57
C THR A 156 1.82 -11.76 13.29
N GLU A 157 2.44 -10.64 12.92
CA GLU A 157 3.63 -10.12 13.59
C GLU A 157 3.30 -9.36 14.88
N VAL A 158 2.19 -8.59 14.86
CA VAL A 158 1.70 -7.85 16.04
C VAL A 158 1.23 -8.79 17.17
N THR A 159 0.88 -10.04 16.84
CA THR A 159 0.47 -11.06 17.82
C THR A 159 1.62 -11.82 18.46
N ARG A 160 2.90 -11.49 18.18
CA ARG A 160 3.99 -12.00 19.00
C ARG A 160 3.94 -11.31 20.37
N PRO A 161 3.71 -12.04 21.48
CA PRO A 161 3.77 -11.42 22.80
C PRO A 161 5.16 -10.81 22.96
N VAL A 162 5.21 -9.53 23.34
CA VAL A 162 6.42 -8.89 23.83
C VAL A 162 6.83 -9.68 25.08
N VAL A 163 7.76 -10.61 24.93
CA VAL A 163 8.42 -11.25 26.06
C VAL A 163 9.27 -10.18 26.71
N TRP A 164 8.75 -9.57 27.77
CA TRP A 164 9.52 -8.72 28.66
C TRP A 164 10.60 -9.60 29.32
N SER A 165 11.79 -9.62 28.74
CA SER A 165 12.98 -10.22 29.35
C SER A 165 13.32 -9.40 30.60
N ALA A 166 12.87 -9.87 31.76
CA ALA A 166 13.18 -9.28 33.05
C ALA A 166 14.64 -9.58 33.43
N SER A 167 15.59 -8.91 32.80
CA SER A 167 16.98 -8.85 33.29
C SER A 167 17.11 -7.70 34.29
N ARG A 168 16.55 -7.88 35.50
CA ARG A 168 16.96 -7.08 36.66
C ARG A 168 18.09 -7.80 37.38
N GLN A 169 19.33 -7.39 37.09
CA GLN A 169 20.42 -7.59 38.04
C GLN A 169 20.21 -6.60 39.21
N PRO A 170 20.17 -7.06 40.48
CA PRO A 170 20.22 -6.15 41.62
C PRO A 170 21.64 -5.58 41.78
N PRO A 171 21.81 -4.32 42.21
CA PRO A 171 23.14 -3.78 42.49
C PRO A 171 23.70 -4.39 43.79
N ASP A 172 24.98 -4.73 43.74
CA ASP A 172 25.74 -5.31 44.83
C ASP A 172 25.88 -4.38 46.04
N ARG A 173 25.68 -5.03 47.19
CA ARG A 173 25.99 -4.70 48.58
C ARG A 173 27.01 -3.56 48.85
N PHE A 174 26.59 -2.61 49.69
CA PHE A 174 27.45 -1.71 50.47
C PHE A 174 28.45 -2.47 51.37
N PRO A 175 29.71 -2.03 51.51
CA PRO A 175 30.62 -2.58 52.51
C PRO A 175 30.33 -2.01 53.90
N ARG A 176 30.36 -2.90 54.89
CA ARG A 176 30.26 -2.61 56.33
C ARG A 176 31.48 -1.82 56.81
N SER A 177 31.25 -0.77 57.58
CA SER A 177 32.27 -0.11 58.40
C SER A 177 32.83 -1.08 59.43
N VAL A 178 34.15 -1.17 59.51
CA VAL A 178 34.88 -1.83 60.60
C VAL A 178 35.46 -0.73 61.49
N LYS A 179 35.24 -0.86 62.80
CA LYS A 179 35.97 -0.12 63.85
C LYS A 179 37.31 -0.79 64.08
#